data_AF-M4EJ13-F1
#
_entry.id   AF-M4EJ13-F1
#
_cell.length_a   1.000
_cell.length_b   1.000
_cell.length_c   1.000
_cell.angle_alpha   90.00
_cell.angle_beta   90.00
_cell.angle_gamma   90.00
#
_symmetry.space_group_name_H-M   'P 1'
#
loop_
_entity.id
_entity.type
_entity.pdbx_description
1 polymer ?
#
loop_
_entity_poly.entity_id
_entity_poly.type
_entity_poly.pdbx_seq_one_letter_code
_entity_poly.pdbx_strand_id
1 'polypeptide(L)'
;MGRVRTKTVKKSSRQVIEKYYSRMTLDFHTNKKILEEVAIIPSKRLRNKIAGFSTHLMKRIQKGPVRGISLKLQEEERERRMDFVPDESAIKTDEIKVDKETLEMLASLGMSDVPGVSVVEPQAVAPSFGRPPRSACKIEGSSGVLTETFAPDWSSHNHHRSSYLDQVFDVDPEEDVDE
;
A
#
# COMPACT_ATOMS: atom_id res chain seq x y z
N MET A 1 0.76 15.77 25.90
CA MET A 1 -0.44 15.95 25.04
C MET A 1 0.01 16.46 23.66
N GLY A 2 -0.25 15.69 22.59
CA GLY A 2 0.59 15.69 21.37
C GLY A 2 0.10 16.51 20.16
N ARG A 3 1.06 16.87 19.29
CA ARG A 3 0.89 17.67 18.05
C ARG A 3 0.40 16.82 16.86
N VAL A 4 -0.60 15.97 17.08
CA VAL A 4 -1.17 15.09 16.03
C VAL A 4 -2.16 15.87 15.16
N ARG A 5 -2.07 15.69 13.84
CA ARG A 5 -2.89 16.40 12.85
C ARG A 5 -4.16 15.61 12.52
N THR A 6 -5.29 16.31 12.43
CA THR A 6 -6.63 15.73 12.19
C THR A 6 -6.82 15.27 10.74
N LYS A 7 -7.85 14.44 10.50
CA LYS A 7 -8.20 13.92 9.17
C LYS A 7 -8.49 15.03 8.14
N THR A 8 -9.12 16.12 8.56
CA THR A 8 -9.45 17.27 7.71
C THR A 8 -8.20 17.91 7.13
N VAL A 9 -7.21 18.23 7.99
CA VAL A 9 -5.92 18.78 7.57
C VAL A 9 -5.21 17.82 6.61
N LYS A 10 -5.20 16.52 6.92
CA LYS A 10 -4.55 15.50 6.08
C LYS A 10 -5.22 15.35 4.72
N LYS A 11 -6.56 15.32 4.65
CA LYS A 11 -7.35 15.17 3.42
C LYS A 11 -7.17 16.40 2.52
N SER A 12 -7.41 17.61 3.05
CA SER A 12 -7.29 18.84 2.28
C SER A 12 -5.87 19.07 1.74
N SER A 13 -4.84 18.74 2.53
CA SER A 13 -3.44 18.92 2.06
C SER A 13 -3.09 18.00 0.89
N ARG A 14 -3.60 16.76 0.87
CA ARG A 14 -3.35 15.84 -0.26
C ARG A 14 -4.02 16.37 -1.53
N GLN A 15 -5.29 16.79 -1.42
CA GLN A 15 -6.05 17.34 -2.54
C GLN A 15 -5.39 18.58 -3.16
N VAL A 16 -4.83 19.48 -2.34
CA VAL A 16 -4.11 20.66 -2.85
C VAL A 16 -2.83 20.24 -3.58
N ILE A 17 -2.11 19.24 -3.07
CA ILE A 17 -0.86 18.76 -3.68
C ILE A 17 -1.12 18.04 -5.01
N GLU A 18 -2.17 17.22 -5.08
CA GLU A 18 -2.57 16.51 -6.30
C GLU A 18 -2.90 17.48 -7.45
N LYS A 19 -3.61 18.57 -7.15
CA LYS A 19 -4.04 19.55 -8.17
C LYS A 19 -2.99 20.60 -8.50
N TYR A 20 -2.24 21.09 -7.52
CA TYR A 20 -1.38 22.28 -7.65
C TYR A 20 0.09 22.02 -7.35
N TYR A 21 0.60 20.83 -7.70
CA TYR A 21 2.00 20.45 -7.43
C TYR A 21 3.01 21.50 -7.95
N SER A 22 2.84 21.98 -9.19
CA SER A 22 3.77 22.91 -9.83
C SER A 22 3.89 24.27 -9.13
N ARG A 23 2.85 24.69 -8.40
CA ARG A 23 2.84 25.97 -7.66
C ARG A 23 3.37 25.83 -6.24
N MET A 24 3.42 24.61 -5.70
CA MET A 24 3.74 24.34 -4.30
C MET A 24 5.24 24.23 -4.08
N THR A 25 5.73 24.76 -2.96
CA THR A 25 7.16 24.78 -2.62
C THR A 25 7.43 24.08 -1.27
N LEU A 26 8.70 23.99 -0.85
CA LEU A 26 9.07 23.48 0.48
C LEU A 26 8.84 24.50 1.61
N ASP A 27 8.69 25.78 1.25
CA ASP A 27 8.63 26.89 2.17
C ASP A 27 7.24 27.09 2.75
N PHE A 28 7.19 27.42 4.04
CA PHE A 28 5.91 27.58 4.75
C PHE A 28 5.17 28.86 4.35
N HIS A 29 5.90 29.97 4.18
CA HIS A 29 5.32 31.29 3.98
C HIS A 29 4.72 31.47 2.59
N THR A 30 5.37 30.92 1.57
CA THR A 30 4.90 30.86 0.18
C THR A 30 3.65 30.01 0.08
N ASN A 31 3.68 28.78 0.60
CA ASN A 31 2.53 27.88 0.56
C ASN A 31 1.33 28.43 1.33
N LYS A 32 1.55 29.19 2.41
CA LYS A 32 0.48 29.88 3.13
C LYS A 32 -0.24 30.90 2.24
N LYS A 33 0.50 31.66 1.41
CA LYS A 33 -0.08 32.63 0.46
C LYS A 33 -0.81 31.92 -0.68
N ILE A 34 -0.21 30.86 -1.23
CA ILE A 34 -0.86 30.05 -2.29
C ILE A 34 -2.18 29.46 -1.81
N LEU A 35 -2.25 28.99 -0.56
CA LEU A 35 -3.49 28.48 0.03
C LEU A 35 -4.56 29.55 0.28
N GLU A 36 -4.20 30.83 0.28
CA GLU A 36 -5.18 31.93 0.33
C GLU A 36 -5.84 32.15 -1.04
N GLU A 37 -5.10 31.92 -2.12
CA GLU A 37 -5.61 32.04 -3.49
C GLU A 37 -6.38 30.79 -3.94
N VAL A 38 -5.88 29.60 -3.60
CA VAL A 38 -6.39 28.33 -4.13
C VAL A 38 -7.65 27.85 -3.42
N ALA A 39 -7.79 28.14 -2.13
CA ALA A 39 -8.87 27.57 -1.33
C ALA A 39 -9.45 28.57 -0.35
N ILE A 40 -10.78 28.59 -0.27
CA ILE A 40 -11.52 29.39 0.73
C ILE A 40 -11.42 28.67 2.08
N ILE A 41 -10.38 29.00 2.85
CA ILE A 41 -10.16 28.43 4.19
C ILE A 41 -10.70 29.41 5.24
N PRO A 42 -11.68 29.00 6.07
CA PRO A 42 -12.42 29.92 6.93
C PRO A 42 -11.61 30.48 8.10
N SER A 43 -10.60 29.74 8.59
CA SER A 43 -9.81 30.16 9.74
C SER A 43 -8.31 30.12 9.51
N LYS A 44 -7.62 31.14 10.03
CA LYS A 44 -6.15 31.27 10.01
C LYS A 44 -5.44 30.06 10.63
N ARG A 45 -6.01 29.49 11.70
CA ARG A 45 -5.43 28.32 12.38
C ARG A 45 -5.46 27.07 11.49
N LEU A 46 -6.54 26.84 10.73
CA LEU A 46 -6.63 25.73 9.80
C LEU A 46 -5.69 25.92 8.61
N ARG A 47 -5.64 27.13 8.04
CA ARG A 47 -4.71 27.49 6.96
C ARG A 47 -3.26 27.17 7.32
N ASN A 48 -2.84 27.58 8.51
CA ASN A 48 -1.47 27.33 8.99
C ASN A 48 -1.19 25.83 9.20
N LYS A 49 -2.18 25.05 9.67
CA LYS A 49 -2.03 23.59 9.83
C LYS A 49 -1.92 22.88 8.46
N ILE A 50 -2.70 23.32 7.47
CA ILE A 50 -2.68 22.79 6.11
C ILE A 50 -1.35 23.15 5.43
N ALA A 51 -0.95 24.42 5.46
CA ALA A 51 0.35 24.88 4.96
C ALA A 51 1.51 24.06 5.57
N GLY A 52 1.52 23.90 6.90
CA GLY A 52 2.58 23.16 7.58
C GLY A 52 2.54 21.64 7.37
N PHE A 53 1.40 21.05 7.01
CA PHE A 53 1.35 19.64 6.65
C PHE A 53 1.71 19.41 5.18
N SER A 54 1.33 20.33 4.30
CA SER A 54 1.70 20.29 2.88
C SER A 54 3.22 20.35 2.67
N THR A 55 3.93 21.23 3.39
CA THR A 55 5.41 21.27 3.34
C THR A 55 6.04 19.98 3.84
N HIS A 56 5.44 19.35 4.86
CA HIS A 56 5.92 18.05 5.35
C HIS A 56 5.74 16.95 4.30
N LEU A 57 4.65 16.96 3.53
CA LEU A 57 4.43 16.02 2.44
C LEU A 57 5.41 16.27 1.28
N MET A 58 5.65 17.53 0.91
CA MET A 58 6.64 17.89 -0.12
C MET A 58 8.05 17.36 0.20
N LYS A 59 8.49 17.52 1.45
CA LYS A 59 9.77 16.95 1.91
C LYS A 59 9.82 15.42 1.88
N ARG A 60 8.67 14.74 1.97
CA ARG A 60 8.60 13.29 1.86
C ARG A 60 8.60 12.82 0.41
N ILE A 61 7.91 13.55 -0.47
CA ILE A 61 7.87 13.27 -1.92
C ILE A 61 9.28 13.28 -2.51
N GLN A 62 10.13 14.23 -2.10
CA GLN A 62 11.54 14.28 -2.52
C GLN A 62 12.36 13.05 -2.12
N LYS A 63 11.99 12.38 -1.03
CA LYS A 63 12.67 11.17 -0.54
C LYS A 63 12.12 9.88 -1.16
N GLY A 64 10.93 9.93 -1.74
CA GLY A 64 10.28 8.77 -2.33
C GLY A 64 8.76 8.92 -2.44
N PRO A 65 8.10 7.93 -3.06
CA PRO A 65 6.66 7.97 -3.27
C PRO A 65 5.90 7.95 -1.95
N VAL A 66 4.90 8.83 -1.83
CA VAL A 66 4.07 8.97 -0.63
C VAL A 66 2.71 8.33 -0.88
N ARG A 67 2.31 7.41 0.02
CA ARG A 67 1.01 6.72 -0.09
C ARG A 67 -0.17 7.69 -0.09
N GLY A 68 -1.06 7.54 -1.08
CA GLY A 68 -2.31 8.30 -1.18
C GLY A 68 -2.13 9.73 -1.67
N ILE A 69 -1.11 9.96 -2.51
CA ILE A 69 -0.96 11.16 -3.35
C ILE A 69 -0.65 10.63 -4.74
N SER A 70 -1.51 10.86 -5.72
CA SER A 70 -1.18 10.63 -7.12
C SER A 70 -0.47 11.88 -7.64
N LEU A 71 0.82 11.72 -7.93
CA LEU A 71 1.53 12.72 -8.72
C LEU A 71 1.57 12.18 -10.15
N LYS A 72 1.13 12.96 -11.13
CA LYS A 72 1.19 12.57 -12.56
C LYS A 72 2.58 12.09 -12.97
N LEU A 73 3.62 12.74 -12.43
CA LEU A 73 5.01 12.35 -12.62
C LEU A 73 5.33 10.92 -12.12
N GLN A 74 4.68 10.47 -11.05
CA GLN A 74 4.86 9.10 -10.54
C GLN A 74 4.13 8.08 -11.41
N GLU A 75 3.03 8.46 -12.06
CA GLU A 75 2.28 7.56 -12.94
C GLU A 75 3.10 7.25 -14.20
N GLU A 76 3.73 8.26 -14.80
CA GLU A 76 4.63 8.09 -15.96
C GLU A 76 5.87 7.24 -15.62
N GLU A 77 6.50 7.47 -14.47
CA GLU A 77 7.67 6.68 -14.06
C GLU A 77 7.29 5.24 -13.70
N ARG A 78 6.09 5.03 -13.13
CA ARG A 78 5.56 3.70 -12.85
C ARG A 78 5.25 2.95 -14.14
N GLU A 79 4.68 3.62 -15.13
CA GLU A 79 4.35 3.03 -16.44
C GLU A 79 5.63 2.53 -17.12
N ARG A 80 6.69 3.34 -17.19
CA ARG A 80 8.00 2.91 -17.72
C ARG A 80 8.61 1.71 -17.01
N ARG A 81 8.39 1.56 -15.71
CA ARG A 81 8.89 0.41 -14.94
C ARG A 81 8.02 -0.83 -15.12
N MET A 82 6.72 -0.68 -15.32
CA MET A 82 5.81 -1.80 -15.60
C MET A 82 5.96 -2.31 -17.04
N ASP A 83 6.23 -1.40 -17.98
CA ASP A 83 6.47 -1.69 -19.40
C ASP A 83 7.88 -2.23 -19.65
N PHE A 84 8.71 -2.33 -18.60
CA PHE A 84 10.06 -2.87 -18.71
C PHE A 84 10.00 -4.38 -18.96
N VAL A 85 10.05 -4.76 -20.23
CA VAL A 85 10.23 -6.13 -20.68
C VAL A 85 11.73 -6.35 -20.92
N PRO A 86 12.40 -7.26 -20.18
CA PRO A 86 13.78 -7.62 -20.46
C PRO A 86 13.92 -8.21 -21.87
N ASP A 87 15.01 -7.90 -22.56
CA ASP A 87 15.30 -8.42 -23.91
C ASP A 87 15.37 -9.96 -23.94
N GLU A 88 15.85 -10.56 -22.83
CA GLU A 88 15.90 -11.99 -22.62
C GLU A 88 14.88 -12.42 -21.57
N SER A 89 13.90 -13.22 -21.97
CA SER A 89 12.89 -13.74 -21.07
C SER A 89 13.50 -14.81 -20.16
N ALA A 90 13.32 -14.70 -18.85
CA ALA A 90 13.78 -15.71 -17.87
C ALA A 90 13.20 -17.12 -18.06
N ILE A 91 12.19 -17.27 -18.94
CA ILE A 91 11.57 -18.55 -19.31
C ILE A 91 12.40 -19.28 -20.38
N LYS A 92 13.23 -18.56 -21.16
CA LYS A 92 14.13 -19.14 -22.15
C LYS A 92 15.34 -19.76 -21.45
N THR A 93 15.11 -20.86 -20.77
CA THR A 93 16.16 -21.66 -20.14
C THR A 93 16.40 -22.89 -21.01
N ASP A 94 17.65 -23.18 -21.32
CA ASP A 94 18.03 -24.32 -22.17
C ASP A 94 17.77 -25.68 -21.50
N GLU A 95 17.68 -25.70 -20.16
CA GLU A 95 17.45 -26.89 -19.34
C GLU A 95 16.33 -26.66 -18.30
N ILE A 96 15.26 -27.44 -18.39
CA ILE A 96 14.13 -27.47 -17.46
C ILE A 96 14.32 -28.70 -16.56
N LYS A 97 14.55 -28.48 -15.26
CA LYS A 97 14.70 -29.55 -14.27
C LYS A 97 13.34 -29.95 -13.74
N VAL A 98 12.94 -31.21 -13.94
CA VAL A 98 11.60 -31.74 -13.67
C VAL A 98 11.70 -32.98 -12.78
N ASP A 99 10.71 -33.17 -11.90
CA ASP A 99 10.61 -34.36 -11.05
C ASP A 99 9.99 -35.54 -11.82
N LYS A 100 10.15 -36.76 -11.30
CA LYS A 100 9.61 -37.98 -11.94
C LYS A 100 8.08 -37.93 -12.11
N GLU A 101 7.36 -37.46 -11.08
CA GLU A 101 5.89 -37.34 -11.09
C GLU A 101 5.39 -36.28 -12.09
N THR A 102 6.11 -35.18 -12.25
CA THR A 102 5.74 -34.10 -13.17
C THR A 102 5.99 -34.49 -14.63
N LEU A 103 6.93 -35.40 -14.90
CA LEU A 103 7.13 -36.00 -16.24
C LEU A 103 5.96 -36.91 -16.63
N GLU A 104 5.44 -37.72 -15.71
CA GLU A 104 4.26 -38.57 -15.94
C GLU A 104 3.00 -37.73 -16.23
N MET A 105 2.87 -36.59 -15.54
CA MET A 105 1.83 -35.61 -15.82
C MET A 105 1.96 -35.05 -17.25
N LEU A 106 3.17 -34.68 -17.69
CA LEU A 106 3.42 -34.18 -19.04
C LEU A 106 3.08 -35.22 -20.12
N ALA A 107 3.41 -36.49 -19.87
CA ALA A 107 3.05 -37.60 -20.76
C ALA A 107 1.53 -37.79 -20.87
N SER A 108 0.81 -37.64 -19.76
CA SER A 108 -0.66 -37.76 -19.71
C SER A 108 -1.37 -36.62 -20.45
N LEU A 109 -0.76 -35.43 -20.49
CA LEU A 109 -1.26 -34.26 -21.21
C LEU A 109 -0.87 -34.24 -22.69
N GLY A 110 -0.12 -35.24 -23.17
CA GLY A 110 0.34 -35.34 -24.57
C GLY A 110 1.46 -34.36 -24.92
N MET A 111 2.21 -33.87 -23.93
CA MET A 111 3.36 -32.97 -24.10
C MET A 111 4.67 -33.69 -23.74
N SER A 112 4.92 -34.84 -24.38
CA SER A 112 6.11 -35.67 -24.16
C SER A 112 7.40 -35.06 -24.72
N ASP A 113 7.31 -34.26 -25.78
CA ASP A 113 8.44 -33.87 -26.63
C ASP A 113 8.82 -32.39 -26.45
N VAL A 114 8.76 -31.88 -25.22
CA VAL A 114 9.26 -30.54 -24.91
C VAL A 114 10.80 -30.55 -24.84
N PRO A 115 11.49 -29.71 -25.63
CA PRO A 115 12.95 -29.67 -25.63
C PRO A 115 13.50 -29.14 -24.30
N GLY A 116 14.58 -29.74 -23.81
CA GLY A 116 15.30 -29.28 -22.62
C GLY A 116 14.84 -29.86 -21.27
N VAL A 117 13.92 -30.83 -21.25
CA VAL A 117 13.49 -31.47 -19.98
C VAL A 117 14.55 -32.45 -19.46
N SER A 118 15.02 -32.24 -18.22
CA SER A 118 15.97 -33.09 -17.51
C SER A 118 15.40 -33.55 -16.18
N VAL A 119 15.50 -34.84 -15.87
CA VAL A 119 15.00 -35.41 -14.61
C VAL A 119 16.04 -35.19 -13.52
N VAL A 120 15.64 -34.54 -12.43
CA VAL A 120 16.49 -34.39 -11.23
C VAL A 120 15.93 -35.28 -10.13
N GLU A 121 16.81 -36.01 -9.44
CA GLU A 121 16.40 -36.75 -8.25
C GLU A 121 16.28 -35.80 -7.06
N PRO A 122 15.17 -35.83 -6.31
CA PRO A 122 14.98 -34.93 -5.18
C PRO A 122 16.04 -35.24 -4.12
N GLN A 123 16.95 -34.29 -3.89
CA GLN A 123 17.83 -34.35 -2.72
C GLN A 123 16.95 -34.23 -1.47
N ALA A 124 17.19 -35.09 -0.48
CA ALA A 124 16.47 -35.11 0.78
C ALA A 124 16.78 -33.87 1.64
N VAL A 125 16.29 -32.70 1.22
CA VAL A 125 16.16 -31.53 2.09
C VAL A 125 14.88 -31.71 2.89
N ALA A 126 15.03 -31.91 4.20
CA ALA A 126 13.90 -32.03 5.11
C ALA A 126 12.94 -30.85 4.90
N PRO A 127 11.63 -31.09 4.72
CA PRO A 127 10.66 -30.02 4.51
C PRO A 127 10.58 -29.16 5.78
N SER A 128 11.20 -27.98 5.77
CA SER A 128 10.99 -26.96 6.80
C SER A 128 9.68 -26.19 6.56
N PHE A 129 8.62 -26.88 6.14
CA PHE A 129 7.27 -26.35 6.06
C PHE A 129 6.59 -26.49 7.42
N GLY A 130 7.20 -25.88 8.42
CA GLY A 130 6.62 -25.69 9.74
C GLY A 130 6.64 -24.21 10.03
N ARG A 131 5.46 -23.62 10.22
CA ARG A 131 5.37 -22.31 10.88
C ARG A 131 6.15 -22.44 12.19
N PRO A 132 7.13 -21.56 12.49
CA PRO A 132 7.88 -21.69 13.73
C PRO A 132 6.87 -21.71 14.88
N PRO A 133 6.99 -22.63 15.85
CA PRO A 133 6.11 -22.61 17.01
C PRO A 133 6.19 -21.22 17.60
N ARG A 134 5.04 -20.55 17.77
CA ARG A 134 4.98 -19.28 18.49
C ARG A 134 5.69 -19.51 19.82
N SER A 135 6.84 -18.89 20.00
CA SER A 135 7.57 -18.93 21.25
C SER A 135 6.60 -18.51 22.35
N ALA A 136 6.22 -19.45 23.21
CA ALA A 136 5.65 -19.09 24.50
C ALA A 136 6.70 -18.20 25.16
N CYS A 137 6.36 -16.93 25.35
CA CYS A 137 7.18 -16.00 26.10
C CYS A 137 7.38 -16.63 27.48
N LYS A 138 8.58 -17.11 27.77
CA LYS A 138 8.92 -17.70 29.06
C LYS A 138 8.92 -16.55 30.06
N ILE A 139 7.81 -16.36 30.77
CA ILE A 139 7.76 -15.50 31.94
C ILE A 139 8.44 -16.31 33.03
N GLU A 140 9.71 -16.04 33.28
CA GLU A 140 10.40 -16.51 34.48
C GLU A 140 9.80 -15.75 35.67
N GLY A 141 8.75 -16.32 36.24
CA GLY A 141 8.14 -15.90 37.50
C GLY A 141 8.35 -17.00 38.53
N SER A 142 9.20 -16.69 39.51
CA SER A 142 9.37 -17.44 40.74
C SER A 142 8.03 -17.77 41.42
N SER A 143 7.97 -18.95 42.03
CA SER A 143 6.90 -19.51 42.88
C SER A 143 5.68 -20.08 42.15
N GLY A 144 5.51 -21.40 42.30
CA GLY A 144 4.50 -22.18 41.59
C GLY A 144 3.09 -22.01 42.12
N VAL A 145 2.11 -22.20 41.23
CA VAL A 145 0.91 -23.07 41.35
C VAL A 145 0.38 -23.25 39.92
N LEU A 146 0.16 -24.50 39.50
CA LEU A 146 -0.50 -24.87 38.23
C LEU A 146 -2.00 -24.60 38.35
N THR A 147 -2.56 -23.73 37.48
CA THR A 147 -4.00 -23.73 37.17
C THR A 147 -4.20 -23.58 35.65
N GLU A 148 -5.22 -24.29 35.17
CA GLU A 148 -5.49 -24.66 33.78
C GLU A 148 -5.72 -23.46 32.85
N THR A 149 -5.13 -23.50 31.65
CA THR A 149 -5.34 -22.48 30.61
C THR A 149 -6.59 -22.79 29.79
N PHE A 150 -7.64 -22.01 30.02
CA PHE A 150 -8.81 -21.91 29.15
C PHE A 150 -8.43 -21.31 27.77
N ALA A 151 -8.91 -21.92 26.69
CA ALA A 151 -8.82 -21.37 25.34
C ALA A 151 -9.80 -20.19 25.17
N PRO A 152 -9.43 -19.08 24.52
CA PRO A 152 -10.37 -18.03 24.18
C PRO A 152 -11.15 -18.38 22.91
N ASP A 153 -12.46 -18.47 23.08
CA ASP A 153 -13.51 -18.53 22.06
C ASP A 153 -13.38 -17.38 21.05
N TRP A 154 -13.41 -17.72 19.76
CA TRP A 154 -13.37 -16.77 18.65
C TRP A 154 -14.73 -16.68 17.95
N SER A 155 -15.80 -16.64 18.73
CA SER A 155 -17.15 -16.40 18.23
C SER A 155 -17.64 -15.01 18.63
N SER A 156 -18.11 -14.29 17.61
CA SER A 156 -19.01 -13.14 17.70
C SER A 156 -18.40 -11.80 18.11
N HIS A 157 -18.22 -10.91 17.13
CA HIS A 157 -19.04 -9.68 17.00
C HIS A 157 -18.51 -8.84 15.83
N ASN A 158 -19.08 -9.07 14.66
CA ASN A 158 -19.05 -8.14 13.54
C ASN A 158 -20.46 -7.54 13.46
N HIS A 159 -20.60 -6.24 13.74
CA HIS A 159 -21.54 -5.28 13.13
C HIS A 159 -21.76 -4.07 14.05
N HIS A 160 -21.13 -2.94 13.72
CA HIS A 160 -21.80 -1.63 13.69
C HIS A 160 -20.90 -0.63 12.96
N ARG A 161 -20.89 -0.74 11.63
CA ARG A 161 -20.22 0.20 10.75
C ARG A 161 -21.19 1.36 10.49
N SER A 162 -21.12 2.36 11.37
CA SER A 162 -21.20 3.79 11.07
C SER A 162 -22.05 4.20 9.85
N SER A 163 -23.37 4.14 9.99
CA SER A 163 -24.29 4.98 9.22
C SER A 163 -24.49 6.27 10.01
N TYR A 164 -23.78 7.35 9.69
CA TYR A 164 -24.19 8.75 9.94
C TYR A 164 -23.07 9.68 9.44
N LEU A 165 -23.47 10.60 8.55
CA LEU A 165 -22.65 11.61 7.86
C LEU A 165 -21.87 11.16 6.61
N ASP A 166 -22.61 10.72 5.59
CA ASP A 166 -22.38 11.18 4.20
C ASP A 166 -23.63 11.97 3.77
N GLN A 167 -23.70 13.22 4.20
CA GLN A 167 -24.55 14.25 3.60
C GLN A 167 -23.77 15.55 3.65
N VAL A 168 -23.95 16.35 2.60
CA VAL A 168 -23.29 17.63 2.29
C VAL A 168 -21.92 17.47 1.62
N PHE A 169 -21.92 17.13 0.32
CA PHE A 169 -21.44 17.99 -0.77
C PHE A 169 -21.65 17.24 -2.11
N ASP A 170 -22.91 17.14 -2.55
CA ASP A 170 -23.24 17.08 -3.98
C ASP A 170 -23.80 18.46 -4.31
N VAL A 171 -22.95 19.31 -4.89
CA VAL A 171 -23.38 20.52 -5.59
C VAL A 171 -23.22 20.15 -7.06
N ASP A 172 -24.34 19.80 -7.68
CA ASP A 172 -24.46 19.65 -9.13
C ASP A 172 -24.07 20.96 -9.82
N PRO A 173 -23.29 20.93 -10.91
CA PRO A 173 -23.17 22.06 -11.80
C PRO A 173 -24.43 22.14 -12.68
N GLU A 174 -25.20 23.22 -12.51
CA GLU A 174 -26.30 23.61 -13.39
C GLU A 174 -25.79 23.96 -14.80
N GLU A 175 -26.39 23.27 -15.77
CA GLU A 175 -26.86 23.69 -17.09
C GLU A 175 -26.00 24.65 -17.93
N ASP A 176 -25.41 24.07 -18.99
CA ASP A 176 -25.12 24.76 -20.24
C ASP A 176 -26.44 25.30 -20.84
N VAL A 177 -26.57 26.62 -20.95
CA VAL A 177 -27.56 27.27 -21.82
C VAL A 177 -26.82 27.75 -23.07
N ASP A 178 -27.10 27.07 -24.18
CA ASP A 178 -26.79 27.54 -25.53
C ASP A 178 -27.61 28.79 -25.86
N GLU A 179 -26.93 29.89 -26.23
CA GLU A 179 -27.38 30.85 -27.26
C GLU A 179 -26.20 31.60 -27.88
#